data_AF-A0A423SZE0-F1
#
_entry.id   AF-A0A423SZE0-F1
#
_cell.length_a   1.000
_cell.length_b   1.000
_cell.length_c   1.000
_cell.angle_alpha   90.00
_cell.angle_beta   90.00
_cell.angle_gamma   90.00
#
_symmetry.space_group_name_H-M   'P 1'
#
loop_
_entity.id
_entity.type
_entity.pdbx_description
1 polymer ?
#
loop_
_entity_poly.entity_id
_entity_poly.type
_entity_poly.pdbx_seq_one_letter_code
_entity_poly.pdbx_strand_id
1 'polypeptide(L)'
;MRGVLSEAMVMCASTPEKVEILAPPEGSQPGDLVEFEGYTRNPDAVLNPKKKIFETCAPDLKTDQNKVAVFKGVPFTVPGKGVVVAQTLANVQVK
;
A
#
# COMPACT_ATOMS: atom_id res chain seq x y z
N MET A 1 18.19 -7.33 -5.69
CA MET A 1 18.13 -7.45 -7.16
C MET A 1 19.52 -7.77 -7.69
N ARG A 2 19.80 -9.05 -7.98
CA ARG A 2 21.13 -9.56 -8.31
C ARG A 2 21.43 -9.37 -9.81
N GLY A 3 21.47 -8.12 -10.28
CA GLY A 3 21.71 -7.77 -11.69
C GLY A 3 20.45 -7.68 -12.57
N VAL A 4 19.25 -7.80 -11.99
CA VAL A 4 17.96 -7.63 -12.68
C VAL A 4 17.28 -6.36 -12.18
N LEU A 5 16.84 -5.50 -13.10
CA LEU A 5 16.12 -4.27 -12.77
C LEU A 5 14.67 -4.59 -12.34
N SER A 6 14.23 -4.02 -11.21
CA SER A 6 12.82 -4.02 -10.79
C SER A 6 12.25 -2.63 -10.99
N GLU A 7 11.12 -2.56 -11.70
CA GLU A 7 10.45 -1.30 -12.05
C GLU A 7 9.33 -0.93 -11.07
N ALA A 8 8.97 -1.85 -10.16
CA ALA A 8 7.95 -1.63 -9.15
C ALA A 8 8.20 -2.49 -7.89
N MET A 9 7.36 -2.29 -6.87
CA MET A 9 7.35 -3.02 -5.61
C MET A 9 5.93 -3.48 -5.28
N VAL A 10 5.79 -4.69 -4.72
CA VAL A 10 4.49 -5.22 -4.26
C VAL A 10 4.29 -4.82 -2.80
N MET A 11 3.17 -4.15 -2.51
CA MET A 11 2.82 -3.74 -1.14
C MET A 11 2.36 -4.94 -0.32
N CYS A 12 2.96 -5.12 0.85
CA CYS A 12 2.70 -6.27 1.71
C CYS A 12 2.50 -5.85 3.17
N ALA A 13 1.54 -6.48 3.84
CA ALA A 13 1.44 -6.48 5.30
C ALA A 13 2.48 -7.46 5.86
N SER A 14 3.24 -7.08 6.88
CA SER A 14 4.31 -7.96 7.38
C SER A 14 4.64 -7.78 8.85
N THR A 15 4.98 -8.92 9.45
CA THR A 15 5.58 -9.06 10.78
C THR A 15 6.97 -9.69 10.62
N PRO A 16 7.76 -9.83 11.71
CA PRO A 16 9.02 -10.58 11.65
C PRO A 16 8.88 -12.04 11.20
N GLU A 17 7.69 -12.62 11.36
CA GLU A 17 7.42 -14.05 11.17
C GLU A 17 6.63 -14.35 9.89
N LYS A 18 5.84 -13.38 9.40
CA LYS A 18 4.91 -13.60 8.29
C LYS A 18 4.82 -12.37 7.38
N VAL A 19 4.69 -12.62 6.09
CA VAL A 19 4.45 -11.59 5.07
C VAL A 19 3.22 -12.00 4.27
N GLU A 20 2.32 -11.04 4.06
CA GLU A 20 1.08 -11.19 3.32
C GLU A 20 0.98 -10.12 2.24
N ILE A 21 0.71 -10.53 1.01
CA ILE A 21 0.47 -9.62 -0.10
C ILE A 21 -0.88 -8.94 0.13
N LEU A 22 -0.96 -7.63 -0.05
CA LEU A 22 -2.25 -6.96 0.02
C LEU A 22 -3.14 -7.35 -1.17
N ALA A 23 -4.38 -7.72 -0.88
CA ALA A 23 -5.38 -8.11 -1.86
C ALA A 23 -6.25 -6.90 -2.23
N PRO A 24 -6.32 -6.51 -3.51
CA PRO A 24 -7.27 -5.50 -3.96
C PRO A 24 -8.72 -6.04 -3.91
N PRO A 25 -9.73 -5.16 -3.91
CA PRO A 25 -11.12 -5.58 -3.91
C PRO A 25 -11.51 -6.35 -5.18
N GLU A 26 -12.60 -7.11 -5.12
CA GLU A 26 -13.11 -7.88 -6.25
C GLU A 26 -13.42 -6.97 -7.45
N GLY A 27 -13.14 -7.45 -8.67
CA GLY A 27 -13.31 -6.68 -9.90
C GLY A 27 -12.21 -5.64 -10.20
N SER A 28 -11.16 -5.59 -9.37
CA SER A 28 -9.98 -4.76 -9.66
C SER A 28 -9.25 -5.24 -10.92
N GLN A 29 -8.76 -4.30 -11.72
CA GLN A 29 -8.08 -4.51 -13.00
C GLN A 29 -6.68 -3.87 -12.97
N PRO A 30 -5.73 -4.39 -13.76
CA PRO A 30 -4.44 -3.73 -13.93
C PRO A 30 -4.59 -2.27 -14.37
N GLY A 31 -3.94 -1.36 -13.67
CA GLY A 31 -4.02 0.08 -13.91
C GLY A 31 -5.05 0.82 -13.06
N ASP A 32 -5.87 0.13 -12.28
CA ASP A 32 -6.72 0.76 -11.28
C ASP A 32 -5.89 1.56 -10.28
N LEU A 33 -6.39 2.75 -9.96
CA LEU A 33 -5.74 3.66 -9.03
C LEU A 33 -6.25 3.42 -7.62
N VAL A 34 -5.31 3.42 -6.67
CA VAL A 34 -5.62 3.48 -5.24
C VAL A 34 -5.62 4.93 -4.80
N GLU A 35 -6.69 5.34 -4.13
CA GLU A 35 -6.90 6.69 -3.61
C GLU A 35 -7.08 6.66 -2.10
N PHE A 36 -6.82 7.82 -1.49
CA PHE A 36 -6.96 8.07 -0.08
C PHE A 36 -7.85 9.29 0.09
N GLU A 37 -8.99 9.13 0.77
CA GLU A 37 -9.90 10.23 1.03
C GLU A 37 -9.19 11.40 1.73
N GLY A 38 -9.43 12.63 1.26
CA GLY A 38 -8.78 13.84 1.76
C GLY A 38 -7.36 14.10 1.22
N TYR A 39 -6.76 13.18 0.46
CA TYR A 39 -5.48 13.39 -0.22
C TYR A 39 -5.68 13.54 -1.72
N THR A 40 -5.42 14.74 -2.24
CA THR A 40 -5.48 14.97 -3.70
C THR A 40 -4.36 14.22 -4.40
N ARG A 41 -4.72 13.43 -5.42
CA ARG A 41 -3.76 12.64 -6.20
C ARG A 41 -2.84 13.54 -7.02
N ASN A 42 -1.56 13.55 -6.67
CA ASN A 42 -0.50 14.22 -7.44
C ASN A 42 0.85 13.50 -7.26
N PRO A 43 1.01 12.27 -7.81
CA PRO A 43 2.24 11.50 -7.65
C PRO A 43 3.38 12.08 -8.50
N ASP A 44 4.60 12.06 -7.95
CA ASP A 44 5.81 12.34 -8.72
C ASP A 44 6.00 11.27 -9.81
N ALA A 45 6.47 11.67 -10.99
CA ALA A 45 6.77 10.73 -12.09
C ALA A 45 7.85 9.71 -11.69
N VAL A 46 8.84 10.15 -10.90
CA VAL A 46 9.85 9.32 -10.26
C VAL A 46 10.11 9.87 -8.87
N LEU A 47 9.95 9.02 -7.84
CA LEU A 47 10.26 9.40 -6.47
C LEU A 47 11.76 9.68 -6.32
N ASN A 48 12.12 10.88 -5.85
CA ASN A 48 13.52 11.24 -5.63
C ASN A 48 14.09 10.50 -4.39
N PRO A 49 15.08 9.60 -4.54
CA PRO A 49 15.63 8.84 -3.41
C PRO A 49 16.23 9.72 -2.31
N LYS A 50 16.76 10.90 -2.67
CA LYS A 50 17.35 11.83 -1.68
C LYS A 50 16.30 12.48 -0.77
N LYS A 51 15.06 12.59 -1.23
CA LYS A 51 13.96 13.17 -0.46
C LYS A 51 13.33 12.18 0.52
N LYS A 52 13.61 10.87 0.39
CA LYS A 52 13.14 9.83 1.32
C LYS A 52 11.62 9.91 1.59
N ILE A 53 10.86 10.25 0.55
CA ILE A 53 9.41 10.49 0.65
C ILE A 53 8.70 9.23 1.15
N PHE A 54 8.98 8.07 0.52
CA PHE A 54 8.40 6.80 0.95
C PHE A 54 8.80 6.43 2.38
N GLU A 55 10.07 6.65 2.78
CA GLU A 55 10.52 6.38 4.15
C GLU A 55 9.79 7.25 5.19
N THR A 56 9.32 8.44 4.79
CA THR A 56 8.55 9.33 5.64
C THR A 56 7.09 8.89 5.74
N CYS A 57 6.52 8.32 4.68
CA CYS A 57 5.15 7.80 4.65
C CYS A 57 5.03 6.40 5.25
N ALA A 58 6.05 5.56 5.09
CA ALA A 58 6.03 4.14 5.44
C ALA A 58 5.57 3.86 6.89
N PRO A 59 5.99 4.62 7.92
CA PRO A 59 5.54 4.41 9.31
C PRO A 59 4.02 4.53 9.49
N ASP A 60 3.36 5.35 8.66
CA ASP A 60 1.93 5.58 8.72
C ASP A 60 1.11 4.58 7.89
N LEU A 61 1.77 3.74 7.07
CA LEU A 61 1.14 2.68 6.28
C LEU A 61 1.03 1.40 7.12
N LYS A 62 -0.19 1.01 7.45
CA LYS A 62 -0.46 -0.18 8.27
C LYS A 62 -1.79 -0.82 7.91
N THR A 63 -2.03 -2.04 8.37
CA THR A 63 -3.39 -2.58 8.40
C THR A 63 -4.12 -2.15 9.66
N ASP A 64 -5.45 -2.01 9.60
CA ASP A 64 -6.29 -1.76 10.76
C ASP A 64 -6.74 -3.07 11.45
N GLN A 65 -7.67 -2.96 12.40
CA GLN A 65 -8.25 -4.11 13.10
C GLN A 65 -9.07 -5.04 12.17
N ASN A 66 -9.61 -4.49 11.08
CA ASN A 66 -10.37 -5.24 10.09
C ASN A 66 -9.49 -5.85 9.00
N LYS A 67 -8.17 -5.66 9.08
CA LYS A 67 -7.15 -6.04 8.08
C LYS A 67 -7.16 -5.15 6.83
N VAL A 68 -7.84 -4.02 6.87
CA VAL A 68 -7.85 -3.03 5.78
C VAL A 68 -6.53 -2.27 5.79
N ALA A 69 -5.88 -2.15 4.63
CA ALA A 69 -4.70 -1.31 4.50
C ALA A 69 -5.12 0.17 4.62
N VAL A 70 -4.43 0.91 5.48
CA VAL A 70 -4.71 2.31 5.79
C VAL A 70 -3.42 3.14 5.79
N PHE A 71 -3.53 4.39 5.36
CA PHE A 71 -2.52 5.43 5.54
C PHE A 71 -3.06 6.48 6.51
N LYS A 72 -2.43 6.64 7.68
CA LYS A 72 -2.92 7.56 8.73
C LYS A 72 -4.39 7.33 9.11
N GLY A 73 -4.86 6.09 9.02
CA GLY A 73 -6.26 5.70 9.27
C GLY A 73 -7.20 5.84 8.06
N VAL A 74 -6.73 6.38 6.93
CA VAL A 74 -7.51 6.47 5.68
C VAL A 74 -7.33 5.19 4.87
N PRO A 75 -8.41 4.48 4.49
CA PRO A 75 -8.33 3.25 3.72
C PRO A 75 -7.73 3.42 2.32
N PHE A 76 -6.95 2.43 1.90
CA PHE A 76 -6.55 2.24 0.51
C PHE A 76 -7.79 1.84 -0.27
N THR A 77 -8.33 2.77 -1.06
CA THR A 77 -9.61 2.58 -1.75
C THR A 77 -9.38 2.53 -3.26
N VAL A 78 -9.96 1.54 -3.91
CA VAL A 78 -10.11 1.52 -5.37
C VAL A 78 -11.49 2.11 -5.70
N PRO A 79 -11.57 3.28 -6.37
CA PRO A 79 -12.83 3.96 -6.61
C PRO A 79 -13.88 3.06 -7.28
N GLY A 80 -15.06 2.97 -6.67
CA GLY A 80 -16.17 2.16 -7.18
C GLY A 80 -16.05 0.64 -6.97
N LYS A 81 -14.97 0.15 -6.36
CA LYS A 81 -14.73 -1.31 -6.17
C LYS A 81 -14.59 -1.72 -4.71
N GLY A 82 -13.98 -0.88 -3.87
CA GLY A 82 -13.87 -1.12 -2.43
C GLY A 82 -12.47 -0.88 -1.89
N VAL A 83 -12.13 -1.57 -0.79
CA VAL A 83 -10.89 -1.36 -0.05
C VAL A 83 -9.89 -2.51 -0.24
N VAL A 84 -8.60 -2.19 -0.10
CA VAL A 84 -7.50 -3.16 -0.14
C VAL A 84 -7.29 -3.78 1.24
N VAL A 85 -7.13 -5.10 1.31
CA VAL A 85 -7.07 -5.85 2.58
C VAL A 85 -5.90 -6.84 2.65
N ALA A 86 -5.40 -7.10 3.85
CA ALA A 86 -4.56 -8.27 4.13
C ALA A 86 -5.43 -9.50 4.42
N GLN A 87 -4.87 -10.71 4.28
CA GLN A 87 -5.64 -11.94 4.47
C GLN A 87 -5.92 -12.21 5.95
N THR A 88 -4.90 -12.11 6.79
CA THR A 88 -5.00 -12.42 8.23
C THR A 88 -4.32 -11.40 9.12
N LEU A 89 -3.36 -10.61 8.60
CA LEU A 89 -2.59 -9.68 9.42
C LEU A 89 -3.32 -8.35 9.68
N ALA A 90 -3.73 -8.12 10.93
CA ALA A 90 -4.36 -6.89 11.42
C ALA A 90 -3.38 -6.08 12.30
N ASN A 91 -3.46 -4.75 12.26
CA ASN A 91 -2.60 -3.84 13.02
C ASN A 91 -1.08 -4.02 12.78
N VAL A 92 -0.69 -4.40 11.56
CA VAL A 92 0.73 -4.58 11.21
C VAL A 92 1.21 -3.55 10.20
N GLN A 93 2.53 -3.40 10.08
CA GLN A 93 3.11 -2.48 9.10
C GLN A 93 2.85 -2.97 7.66
N VAL A 94 2.53 -2.02 6.79
CA VAL A 94 2.51 -2.22 5.34
C VAL A 94 3.77 -1.59 4.75
N LYS A 95 4.48 -2.34 3.91
CA LYS A 95 5.72 -1.91 3.26
C LYS A 95 5.87 -2.50 1.86
#